data_AF-A0A9X5AR72-F1
#
_entry.id   AF-A0A9X5AR72-F1
#
_cell.length_a   1.000
_cell.length_b   1.000
_cell.length_c   1.000
_cell.angle_alpha   90.00
_cell.angle_beta   90.00
_cell.angle_gamma   90.00
#
_symmetry.space_group_name_H-M   'P 1'
#
loop_
_entity.id
_entity.type
_entity.pdbx_description
1 polymer ?
#
loop_
_entity_poly.entity_id
_entity_poly.type
_entity_poly.pdbx_seq_one_letter_code
_entity_poly.pdbx_strand_id
1 'polypeptide(L)'
;MMAAIGTATPAAAEPVRLDVSEAVSGIDERSGRAVVDFILTTAGREAFARFTTAHVGRRIDIRVDGRTLLRPVVSEPVHGGVGRIPVDSLDDGRVLARRLGREGARLEVEAVAE
;
A
#
# COMPACT_ATOMS: atom_id res chain seq x y z
N MET A 1 46.28 2.43 8.24
CA MET A 1 45.41 1.54 7.46
C MET A 1 44.32 1.03 8.38
N MET A 2 43.06 0.97 7.91
CA MET A 2 41.83 0.49 8.56
C MET A 2 40.85 1.59 9.01
N ALA A 3 39.83 1.81 8.18
CA ALA A 3 38.43 1.60 8.56
C ALA A 3 37.59 1.65 7.27
N ALA A 4 37.33 0.47 6.71
CA ALA A 4 36.25 0.31 5.76
C ALA A 4 34.93 0.46 6.53
N ILE A 5 34.17 1.52 6.23
CA ILE A 5 32.75 1.63 6.58
C ILE A 5 31.97 1.42 5.30
N GLY A 6 31.85 0.16 4.92
CA GLY A 6 30.86 -0.29 3.97
C GLY A 6 29.79 -1.04 4.74
N THR A 7 28.64 -0.39 4.97
CA THR A 7 27.39 -1.12 5.14
C THR A 7 26.41 -0.52 4.14
N ALA A 8 26.49 -1.02 2.90
CA ALA A 8 25.35 -0.96 2.01
C ALA A 8 24.26 -1.80 2.68
N THR A 9 23.17 -1.16 3.10
CA THR A 9 21.94 -1.85 3.47
C THR A 9 21.55 -2.73 2.27
N PRO A 10 21.23 -4.02 2.48
CA PRO A 10 20.84 -4.86 1.36
C PRO A 10 19.59 -4.27 0.71
N ALA A 11 19.57 -4.31 -0.61
CA ALA A 11 18.53 -3.78 -1.47
C ALA A 11 17.15 -4.38 -1.15
N ALA A 12 16.44 -3.80 -0.19
CA ALA A 12 14.99 -3.81 -0.19
C ALA A 12 14.55 -3.00 -1.42
N ALA A 13 13.66 -3.54 -2.25
CA ALA A 13 13.16 -2.81 -3.42
C ALA A 13 12.63 -1.44 -2.97
N GLU A 14 13.03 -0.36 -3.64
CA GLU A 14 12.56 0.98 -3.27
C GLU A 14 11.03 0.99 -3.23
N PRO A 15 10.40 1.55 -2.17
CA PRO A 15 8.95 1.60 -2.08
C PRO A 15 8.33 2.31 -3.28
N VAL A 16 7.40 1.65 -3.96
CA VAL A 16 6.67 2.25 -5.07
C VAL A 16 5.49 3.04 -4.52
N ARG A 17 5.48 4.35 -4.75
CA ARG A 17 4.35 5.21 -4.38
C ARG A 17 3.15 4.97 -5.30
N LEU A 18 1.97 4.87 -4.70
CA LEU A 18 0.69 4.79 -5.37
C LEU A 18 -0.11 6.06 -5.10
N ASP A 19 -0.47 6.77 -6.17
CA ASP A 19 -1.28 7.97 -6.05
C ASP A 19 -2.77 7.62 -5.96
N VAL A 20 -3.43 8.14 -4.92
CA VAL A 20 -4.84 7.92 -4.62
C VAL A 20 -5.66 9.14 -5.07
N SER A 21 -6.73 8.93 -5.84
CA SER A 21 -7.67 9.99 -6.22
C SER A 21 -8.79 10.18 -5.20
N GLU A 22 -9.22 9.09 -4.57
CA GLU A 22 -10.33 9.11 -3.60
C GLU A 22 -10.14 8.02 -2.56
N ALA A 23 -10.54 8.29 -1.32
CA ALA A 23 -10.64 7.30 -0.27
C ALA A 23 -11.85 7.61 0.62
N VAL A 24 -12.62 6.57 0.95
CA VAL A 24 -13.85 6.66 1.73
C VAL A 24 -13.85 5.59 2.81
N SER A 25 -14.27 5.96 4.01
CA SER A 25 -14.45 5.00 5.10
C SER A 25 -15.89 4.52 5.18
N GLY A 26 -16.07 3.24 5.47
CA GLY A 26 -17.38 2.62 5.64
C GLY A 26 -17.32 1.36 6.49
N ILE A 27 -18.46 0.67 6.57
CA ILE A 27 -18.58 -0.65 7.18
C ILE A 27 -18.84 -1.65 6.06
N ASP A 28 -18.04 -2.71 6.00
CA ASP A 28 -18.32 -3.84 5.11
C ASP A 28 -19.56 -4.59 5.61
N GLU A 29 -20.66 -4.53 4.86
CA GLU A 29 -21.95 -5.08 5.29
C GLU A 29 -21.93 -6.60 5.54
N ARG A 30 -21.04 -7.32 4.87
CA ARG A 30 -20.93 -8.78 5.00
C ARG A 30 -20.22 -9.19 6.28
N SER A 31 -19.18 -8.47 6.68
CA SER A 31 -18.36 -8.80 7.85
C SER A 31 -18.67 -7.94 9.08
N GLY A 32 -19.37 -6.82 8.91
CA GLY A 32 -19.59 -5.82 9.95
C GLY A 32 -18.32 -5.05 10.36
N ARG A 33 -17.22 -5.19 9.61
CA ARG A 33 -15.93 -4.58 9.95
C ARG A 33 -15.76 -3.23 9.26
N ALA A 34 -15.07 -2.31 9.93
CA ALA A 34 -14.70 -1.04 9.34
C ALA A 34 -13.64 -1.21 8.26
N VAL A 35 -13.81 -0.48 7.16
CA VAL A 35 -12.94 -0.52 5.99
C VAL A 35 -12.71 0.88 5.44
N VAL A 36 -11.61 1.03 4.70
CA VAL A 36 -11.37 2.17 3.80
C VAL A 36 -11.26 1.62 2.39
N ASP A 37 -12.18 2.06 1.53
CA ASP A 37 -12.14 1.82 0.10
C ASP A 37 -11.45 3.00 -0.57
N PHE A 38 -10.54 2.74 -1.51
CA PHE A 38 -9.79 3.77 -2.21
C PHE A 38 -9.73 3.53 -3.71
N ILE A 39 -9.55 4.61 -4.45
CA ILE A 39 -9.38 4.63 -5.90
C ILE A 39 -8.01 5.24 -6.20
N LEU A 40 -7.20 4.54 -6.98
CA LEU A 40 -5.93 5.02 -7.51
C LEU A 40 -6.17 5.92 -8.72
N THR A 41 -5.30 6.91 -8.90
CA THR A 41 -5.20 7.63 -10.16
C THR A 41 -4.73 6.69 -11.27
N THR A 42 -4.80 7.14 -12.53
CA THR A 42 -4.24 6.39 -13.67
C THR A 42 -2.75 6.06 -13.46
N ALA A 43 -1.96 7.03 -12.98
CA ALA A 43 -0.54 6.83 -12.70
C ALA A 43 -0.31 5.81 -11.57
N GLY A 44 -1.09 5.91 -10.48
CA GLY A 44 -1.03 4.96 -9.37
C GLY A 44 -1.39 3.54 -9.80
N ARG A 45 -2.43 3.38 -10.62
CA ARG A 45 -2.85 2.09 -11.18
C ARG A 45 -1.75 1.45 -12.04
N GLU A 46 -1.12 2.23 -12.93
CA GLU A 46 -0.03 1.72 -13.77
C GLU A 46 1.19 1.32 -12.95
N ALA A 47 1.54 2.13 -11.94
CA ALA A 47 2.63 1.80 -11.02
C ALA A 47 2.34 0.50 -10.27
N PHE A 48 1.11 0.34 -9.76
CA PHE A 48 0.71 -0.86 -9.03
C PHE A 48 0.66 -2.10 -9.93
N ALA A 49 0.17 -1.97 -11.16
CA ALA A 49 0.16 -3.04 -12.14
C ALA A 49 1.58 -3.52 -12.46
N ARG A 50 2.50 -2.59 -12.79
CA ARG A 50 3.91 -2.94 -13.05
C ARG A 50 4.55 -3.62 -11.85
N PHE A 51 4.31 -3.10 -10.65
CA PHE A 51 4.83 -3.67 -9.42
C PHE A 51 4.30 -5.09 -9.19
N THR A 52 2.98 -5.29 -9.23
CA THR A 52 2.37 -6.61 -8.98
C THR A 52 2.72 -7.64 -10.03
N THR A 53 2.85 -7.27 -11.32
CA THR A 53 3.34 -8.17 -12.37
C THR A 53 4.74 -8.72 -12.06
N ALA A 54 5.64 -7.89 -11.54
CA ALA A 54 7.00 -8.32 -11.19
C ALA A 54 7.07 -9.14 -9.87
N HIS A 55 5.99 -9.16 -9.08
CA HIS A 55 5.97 -9.72 -7.73
C HIS A 55 4.90 -10.79 -7.52
N VAL A 56 4.34 -11.36 -8.59
CA VAL A 56 3.41 -12.50 -8.51
C VAL A 56 4.06 -13.65 -7.73
N GLY A 57 3.30 -14.24 -6.81
CA GLY A 57 3.73 -15.29 -5.89
C GLY A 57 4.50 -14.78 -4.66
N ARG A 58 4.77 -13.48 -4.55
CA ARG A 58 5.57 -12.90 -3.45
C ARG A 58 4.71 -12.13 -2.46
N ARG A 59 5.16 -12.07 -1.21
CA ARG A 59 4.58 -11.22 -0.16
C ARG A 59 5.04 -9.77 -0.35
N ILE A 60 4.12 -8.84 -0.21
CA ILE A 60 4.38 -7.41 -0.30
C ILE A 60 3.85 -6.71 0.94
N ASP A 61 4.45 -5.58 1.30
CA ASP A 61 3.95 -4.66 2.32
C ASP A 61 3.14 -3.56 1.62
N ILE A 62 1.90 -3.34 2.07
CA ILE A 62 1.12 -2.15 1.74
C ILE A 62 1.24 -1.20 2.91
N ARG A 63 1.77 0.00 2.66
CA ARG A 63 2.17 0.96 3.67
C ARG A 63 1.44 2.28 3.48
N VAL A 64 1.12 2.95 4.58
CA VAL A 64 0.65 4.33 4.57
C VAL A 64 1.57 5.18 5.44
N ASP A 65 2.18 6.21 4.85
CA ASP A 65 3.19 7.05 5.47
C ASP A 65 4.28 6.25 6.18
N GLY A 66 4.81 5.24 5.47
CA GLY A 66 5.86 4.37 5.99
C GLY A 66 5.41 3.37 7.05
N ARG A 67 4.13 3.27 7.41
CA ARG A 67 3.61 2.24 8.33
C ARG A 67 2.94 1.12 7.55
N THR A 68 3.42 -0.11 7.70
CA THR A 68 2.79 -1.29 7.09
C THR A 68 1.41 -1.53 7.68
N LEU A 69 0.39 -1.55 6.83
CA LEU A 69 -0.99 -1.87 7.21
C LEU A 69 -1.35 -3.31 6.83
N LEU A 70 -0.90 -3.79 5.66
CA LEU A 70 -1.23 -5.12 5.15
C LEU A 70 0.01 -5.81 4.58
N ARG A 71 -0.01 -7.14 4.63
CA ARG A 71 1.03 -8.01 4.07
C ARG A 71 0.48 -9.11 3.17
N PRO A 72 -0.20 -8.79 2.07
CA PRO A 72 -0.77 -9.81 1.19
C PRO A 72 0.31 -10.52 0.36
N VAL A 73 -0.05 -11.69 -0.14
CA VAL A 73 0.68 -12.35 -1.23
C VAL A 73 0.02 -11.91 -2.55
N VAL A 74 0.83 -11.47 -3.51
CA VAL A 74 0.33 -11.10 -4.83
C VAL A 74 0.04 -12.38 -5.62
N SER A 75 -1.23 -12.74 -5.77
CA SER A 75 -1.61 -13.97 -6.50
C SER A 75 -1.65 -13.77 -8.02
N GLU A 76 -1.93 -12.55 -8.47
CA GLU A 76 -2.04 -12.19 -9.88
C GLU A 76 -1.70 -10.70 -10.09
N PRO A 77 -1.34 -10.29 -11.32
CA PRO A 77 -1.18 -8.88 -11.66
C PRO A 77 -2.45 -8.07 -11.37
N VAL A 78 -2.31 -6.93 -10.69
CA VAL A 78 -3.43 -6.06 -10.34
C VAL A 78 -3.50 -4.90 -11.32
N HIS A 79 -4.40 -5.02 -12.30
CA HIS A 79 -4.67 -3.96 -13.28
C HIS A 79 -5.80 -3.00 -12.84
N GLY A 80 -6.51 -3.34 -11.77
CA GLY A 80 -7.55 -2.50 -11.18
C GLY A 80 -6.97 -1.25 -10.50
N GLY A 81 -7.78 -0.21 -10.40
CA GLY A 81 -7.46 1.01 -9.66
C GLY A 81 -8.22 1.13 -8.35
N VAL A 82 -8.80 0.05 -7.84
CA VAL A 82 -9.57 0.07 -6.59
C VAL A 82 -8.92 -0.85 -5.57
N GLY A 83 -9.00 -0.48 -4.31
CA GLY A 83 -8.49 -1.31 -3.22
C GLY A 83 -9.23 -1.05 -1.91
N ARG A 84 -8.99 -1.96 -0.97
CA ARG A 84 -9.65 -1.96 0.34
C ARG A 84 -8.63 -2.20 1.44
N ILE A 85 -8.73 -1.41 2.50
CA ILE A 85 -7.91 -1.53 3.71
C ILE A 85 -8.86 -1.78 4.89
N PRO A 86 -8.85 -2.97 5.51
CA PRO A 86 -9.54 -3.17 6.77
C PRO A 86 -8.91 -2.30 7.86
N VAL A 87 -9.75 -1.75 8.75
CA VAL A 87 -9.33 -0.89 9.87
C VAL A 87 -10.05 -1.32 11.14
N ASP A 88 -9.50 -0.94 12.29
CA ASP A 88 -10.01 -1.37 13.59
C ASP A 88 -11.34 -0.72 13.94
N SER A 89 -11.54 0.54 13.54
CA SER A 89 -12.75 1.30 13.83
C SER A 89 -13.16 2.23 12.67
N LEU A 90 -14.41 2.67 12.67
CA LEU A 90 -14.91 3.64 11.70
C LEU A 90 -14.20 4.99 11.82
N ASP A 91 -13.81 5.39 13.03
CA ASP A 91 -13.11 6.64 13.26
C ASP A 91 -11.67 6.59 12.73
N ASP A 92 -10.95 5.48 12.93
CA ASP A 92 -9.64 5.27 12.31
C ASP A 92 -9.74 5.27 10.79
N GLY A 93 -10.78 4.63 10.25
CA GLY A 93 -11.06 4.63 8.82
C GLY A 93 -11.29 6.05 8.28
N ARG A 94 -12.07 6.88 8.97
CA ARG A 94 -12.30 8.29 8.57
C ARG A 94 -11.01 9.10 8.57
N VAL A 95 -10.13 8.89 9.55
CA VAL A 95 -8.82 9.54 9.60
C VAL A 95 -7.97 9.11 8.41
N LEU A 96 -7.86 7.80 8.17
CA LEU A 96 -7.08 7.25 7.06
C LEU A 96 -7.60 7.72 5.69
N ALA A 97 -8.93 7.73 5.49
CA ALA A 97 -9.55 8.17 4.25
C ALA A 97 -9.25 9.64 3.92
N ARG A 98 -9.35 10.56 4.91
CA ARG A 98 -8.96 11.96 4.71
C ARG A 98 -7.49 12.12 4.36
N ARG A 99 -6.63 11.36 5.05
CA ARG A 99 -5.19 11.38 4.82
C ARG A 99 -4.82 10.99 3.40
N LEU A 100 -5.39 9.89 2.91
CA LEU A 100 -5.14 9.40 1.54
C LEU A 100 -5.76 10.29 0.47
N GLY A 101 -6.99 10.77 0.68
CA GLY A 101 -7.73 11.49 -0.37
C GLY A 101 -7.47 13.00 -0.44
N ARG A 102 -7.01 13.64 0.65
CA ARG A 102 -6.93 15.12 0.73
C ARG A 102 -5.66 15.66 1.36
N GLU A 103 -5.08 14.95 2.31
CA GLU A 103 -3.96 15.48 3.11
C GLU A 103 -2.58 14.97 2.62
N GLY A 104 -2.55 14.26 1.49
CA GLY A 104 -1.31 13.90 0.79
C GLY A 104 -0.52 12.76 1.45
N ALA A 105 -1.17 11.90 2.23
CA ALA A 105 -0.53 10.71 2.76
C ALA A 105 -0.06 9.79 1.63
N ARG A 106 1.08 9.14 1.85
CA ARG A 106 1.71 8.27 0.85
C ARG A 106 1.21 6.86 1.03
N LEU A 107 0.46 6.36 0.06
CA LEU A 107 0.24 4.93 -0.11
C LEU A 107 1.44 4.36 -0.87
N GLU A 108 2.07 3.33 -0.31
CA GLU A 108 3.32 2.75 -0.83
C GLU A 108 3.22 1.22 -0.85
N VAL A 109 3.85 0.59 -1.83
CA VAL A 109 4.00 -0.87 -1.89
C VAL A 109 5.46 -1.25 -1.99
N GLU A 110 5.83 -2.30 -1.27
CA GLU A 110 7.21 -2.75 -1.15
C GLU A 110 7.27 -4.28 -1.15
N ALA A 111 8.27 -4.85 -1.82
CA ALA A 111 8.48 -6.28 -1.78
C ALA A 111 9.16 -6.67 -0.47
N VAL A 112 8.61 -7.65 0.24
CA VAL A 112 9.27 -8.15 1.46
C VAL A 112 10.51 -8.95 1.04
N ALA A 113 11.66 -8.59 1.59
CA ALA A 113 12.85 -9.43 1.52
C ALA A 113 12.61 -10.65 2.41
N GLU A 114 12.73 -11.85 1.84
CA GLU A 114 12.65 -13.12 2.57
C GLU A 114 13.89 -13.38 3.42
#